data_AF-A0A419FSS5-F1
#
_entry.id   AF-A0A419FSS5-F1
#
_cell.length_a   1.000
_cell.length_b   1.000
_cell.length_c   1.000
_cell.angle_alpha   90.00
_cell.angle_beta   90.00
_cell.angle_gamma   90.00
#
_symmetry.space_group_name_H-M   'P 1'
#
loop_
_entity.id
_entity.type
_entity.pdbx_description
1 polymer ?
#
loop_
_entity_poly.entity_id
_entity_poly.type
_entity_poly.pdbx_seq_one_letter_code
_entity_poly.pdbx_strand_id
1 'polypeptide(L)'
;MTDVKIPMTIEGKLFYHSTTEGALRNIQSVQYRPLFMPEIIDARIAADDTSPLWMNGLTAMSVSVTGKTKGGKAVVVYAHVPHYFSNPENVANTVKAGLTNGAGPYDAVDFRRLLDLQDDKTVFVVDYSTLKTSVSGTIEVSEALKHPQVIPFLGGKERAEAYLEKHAKVVGDKIGIFHTDLAKKPLGSMLFVNDRYDSGFLGHLVEIGLKNYGPFVGVPVSTADAVKKTGSLDSAQFLGGSK
;
A
#
# COMPACT_ATOMS: atom_id res chain seq x y z
N MET A 1 22.58 5.85 -30.36
CA MET A 1 22.97 4.86 -29.33
C MET A 1 21.68 4.39 -28.69
N THR A 2 21.44 3.09 -28.64
CA THR A 2 20.22 2.52 -28.07
C THR A 2 20.47 2.37 -26.56
N ASP A 3 19.75 3.14 -25.74
CA ASP A 3 19.84 3.02 -24.30
C ASP A 3 19.39 1.62 -23.87
N VAL A 4 20.34 0.84 -23.33
CA VAL A 4 20.04 -0.44 -22.70
C VAL A 4 19.71 -0.15 -21.23
N LYS A 5 18.42 -0.14 -20.89
CA LYS A 5 17.99 -0.15 -19.49
C LYS A 5 18.22 -1.55 -18.94
N ILE A 6 19.28 -1.71 -18.14
CA ILE A 6 19.46 -2.93 -17.34
C ILE A 6 18.46 -2.88 -16.18
N PRO A 7 17.47 -3.78 -16.09
CA PRO A 7 16.57 -3.81 -14.95
C PRO A 7 17.37 -4.19 -13.70
N MET A 8 17.47 -3.28 -12.73
CA MET A 8 18.04 -3.62 -11.43
C MET A 8 17.04 -4.50 -10.66
N THR A 9 17.45 -5.73 -10.36
CA THR A 9 16.78 -6.55 -9.36
C THR A 9 17.20 -6.04 -7.98
N ILE A 10 16.28 -5.42 -7.24
CA ILE A 10 16.52 -5.03 -5.85
C ILE A 10 16.18 -6.24 -4.98
N GLU A 11 17.16 -6.80 -4.29
CA GLU A 11 16.92 -7.87 -3.31
C GLU A 11 16.16 -7.32 -2.09
N GLY A 12 14.89 -7.71 -1.99
CA GLY A 12 14.05 -7.47 -0.83
C GLY A 12 14.12 -8.63 0.18
N LYS A 13 13.74 -8.36 1.42
CA LYS A 13 13.56 -9.39 2.47
C LYS A 13 12.17 -9.28 3.06
N LEU A 14 11.61 -10.42 3.48
CA LEU A 14 10.41 -10.46 4.28
C LEU A 14 10.77 -10.24 5.75
N PHE A 15 10.04 -9.34 6.41
CA PHE A 15 10.21 -9.05 7.83
C PHE A 15 8.92 -9.40 8.56
N TYR A 16 9.03 -10.42 9.40
CA TYR A 16 7.93 -10.94 10.20
C TYR A 16 8.11 -10.59 11.68
N HIS A 17 6.99 -10.35 12.36
CA HIS A 17 6.89 -10.25 13.82
C HIS A 17 5.44 -10.54 14.21
N SER A 18 5.20 -10.93 15.47
CA SER A 18 3.84 -11.14 15.99
C SER A 18 3.00 -9.85 16.05
N THR A 19 3.65 -8.69 15.94
CA THR A 19 3.02 -7.37 15.99
C THR A 19 3.54 -6.45 14.89
N THR A 20 2.69 -5.56 14.39
CA THR A 20 3.01 -4.63 13.30
C THR A 20 4.18 -3.72 13.67
N GLU A 21 4.15 -3.10 14.85
CA GLU A 21 5.22 -2.21 15.30
C GLU A 21 6.55 -2.95 15.48
N GLY A 22 6.53 -4.22 15.91
CA GLY A 22 7.74 -5.01 16.03
C GLY A 22 8.36 -5.34 14.67
N ALA A 23 7.53 -5.67 13.66
CA ALA A 23 8.02 -5.90 12.30
C ALA A 23 8.64 -4.61 11.70
N LEU A 24 8.01 -3.46 11.94
CA LEU A 24 8.54 -2.16 11.51
C LEU A 24 9.86 -1.81 12.19
N ARG A 25 9.98 -2.03 13.51
CA ARG A 25 11.25 -1.86 14.23
C ARG A 25 12.34 -2.76 13.68
N ASN A 26 12.02 -4.02 13.37
CA ASN A 26 12.97 -4.97 12.79
C ASN A 26 13.46 -4.53 11.40
N ILE A 27 12.59 -3.96 10.57
CA ILE A 27 12.98 -3.41 9.26
C ILE A 27 13.92 -2.21 9.44
N GLN A 28 13.52 -1.28 10.31
CA GLN A 28 14.23 -0.02 10.51
C GLN A 28 15.59 -0.23 11.19
N SER A 29 15.73 -1.23 12.06
CA SER A 29 16.98 -1.51 12.77
C SER A 29 18.10 -2.04 11.87
N VAL A 30 17.78 -2.58 10.70
CA VAL A 30 18.75 -3.11 9.73
C VAL A 30 18.96 -2.23 8.50
N GLN A 31 18.54 -0.96 8.55
CA GLN A 31 18.63 0.00 7.43
C GLN A 31 17.85 -0.42 6.17
N TYR A 32 16.72 -1.08 6.37
CA TYR A 32 15.73 -1.33 5.32
C TYR A 32 14.56 -0.35 5.47
N ARG A 33 13.83 -0.12 4.39
CA ARG A 33 12.51 0.52 4.44
C ARG A 33 11.43 -0.47 4.02
N PRO A 34 10.24 -0.42 4.62
CA PRO A 34 9.10 -1.17 4.12
C PRO A 34 8.64 -0.60 2.77
N LEU A 35 8.11 -1.46 1.92
CA LEU A 35 7.49 -1.08 0.65
C LEU A 35 6.07 -0.55 0.85
N PHE A 36 5.69 0.40 0.00
CA PHE A 36 4.30 0.82 -0.16
C PHE A 36 3.55 -0.16 -1.09
N MET A 37 2.22 -0.14 -1.03
CA MET A 37 1.37 -1.06 -1.81
C MET A 37 1.69 -1.07 -3.31
N PRO A 38 1.88 0.07 -4.00
CA PRO A 38 2.21 0.07 -5.43
C PRO A 38 3.50 -0.71 -5.74
N GLU A 39 4.52 -0.59 -4.88
CA GLU A 39 5.80 -1.29 -5.05
C GLU A 39 5.66 -2.80 -4.81
N ILE A 40 4.84 -3.21 -3.83
CA ILE A 40 4.52 -4.62 -3.59
C ILE A 40 3.79 -5.21 -4.79
N ILE A 41 2.85 -4.47 -5.35
CA ILE A 41 2.06 -4.90 -6.50
C ILE A 41 2.92 -5.01 -7.75
N ASP A 42 3.81 -4.04 -8.02
CA ASP A 42 4.78 -4.13 -9.11
C ASP A 42 5.69 -5.36 -8.96
N ALA A 43 6.14 -5.64 -7.74
CA ALA A 43 6.94 -6.84 -7.45
C ALA A 43 6.16 -8.14 -7.69
N ARG A 44 4.87 -8.20 -7.31
CA ARG A 44 3.99 -9.35 -7.59
C ARG A 44 3.74 -9.54 -9.09
N ILE A 45 3.51 -8.47 -9.83
CA ILE A 45 3.30 -8.54 -11.29
C ILE A 45 4.53 -9.18 -11.97
N ALA A 46 5.74 -8.75 -11.56
CA ALA A 46 7.00 -9.23 -12.11
C ALA A 46 7.38 -10.66 -11.66
N ALA A 47 6.89 -11.12 -10.50
CA ALA A 47 7.24 -12.41 -9.93
C ALA A 47 6.55 -13.60 -10.62
N ASP A 48 7.17 -14.77 -10.56
CA ASP A 48 6.52 -16.05 -10.86
C ASP A 48 5.47 -16.41 -9.77
N ASP A 49 4.59 -17.36 -10.09
CA ASP A 49 3.48 -17.74 -9.22
C ASP A 49 3.91 -18.53 -7.97
N THR A 50 5.12 -19.11 -7.99
CA THR A 50 5.75 -19.81 -6.85
C THR A 50 6.53 -18.88 -5.93
N SER A 51 6.62 -17.59 -6.27
CA SER A 51 7.33 -16.61 -5.47
C SER A 51 6.72 -16.43 -4.08
N PRO A 52 7.54 -16.23 -3.03
CA PRO A 52 7.06 -15.82 -1.71
C PRO A 52 6.16 -14.59 -1.75
N LEU A 53 6.27 -13.74 -2.77
CA LEU A 53 5.40 -12.57 -2.93
C LEU A 53 3.94 -12.95 -3.20
N TRP A 54 3.67 -14.07 -3.87
CA TRP A 54 2.34 -14.61 -4.11
C TRP A 54 1.90 -15.62 -3.06
N MET A 55 2.84 -16.35 -2.46
CA MET A 55 2.56 -17.36 -1.44
C MET A 55 2.26 -16.79 -0.05
N ASN A 56 2.56 -15.51 0.20
CA ASN A 56 2.33 -14.88 1.51
C ASN A 56 1.40 -13.68 1.37
N GLY A 57 0.55 -13.47 2.38
CA GLY A 57 -0.13 -12.20 2.59
C GLY A 57 0.86 -11.14 3.07
N LEU A 58 0.84 -9.97 2.44
CA LEU A 58 1.84 -8.91 2.66
C LEU A 58 1.19 -7.64 3.21
N THR A 59 1.81 -7.09 4.25
CA THR A 59 1.45 -5.78 4.79
C THR A 59 2.26 -4.70 4.11
N ALA A 60 1.59 -3.63 3.67
CA ALA A 60 2.24 -2.48 3.07
C ALA A 60 2.42 -1.33 4.07
N MET A 61 3.41 -0.47 3.83
CA MET A 61 3.51 0.85 4.48
C MET A 61 2.48 1.86 3.92
N SER A 62 1.45 1.39 3.23
CA SER A 62 0.34 2.22 2.78
C SER A 62 -0.81 2.17 3.78
N VAL A 63 -1.63 3.21 3.82
CA VAL A 63 -2.77 3.31 4.75
C VAL A 63 -4.06 3.64 4.01
N SER A 64 -5.18 3.11 4.49
CA SER A 64 -6.51 3.67 4.24
C SER A 64 -6.98 4.43 5.49
N VAL A 65 -7.52 5.64 5.32
CA VAL A 65 -8.06 6.43 6.43
C VAL A 65 -9.47 6.91 6.09
N THR A 66 -10.47 6.51 6.88
CA THR A 66 -11.83 7.03 6.77
C THR A 66 -11.98 8.25 7.68
N GLY A 67 -12.68 9.28 7.22
CA GLY A 67 -12.88 10.49 8.01
C GLY A 67 -13.76 11.54 7.33
N LYS A 68 -13.83 12.73 7.93
CA LYS A 68 -14.59 13.87 7.38
C LYS A 68 -13.65 15.04 7.08
N THR A 69 -13.83 15.65 5.91
CA THR A 69 -13.17 16.90 5.54
C THR A 69 -13.61 18.07 6.45
N LYS A 70 -12.94 19.23 6.36
CA LYS A 70 -13.36 20.45 7.08
C LYS A 70 -14.81 20.86 6.76
N GLY A 71 -15.26 20.62 5.53
CA GLY A 71 -16.64 20.87 5.09
C GLY A 71 -17.65 19.78 5.50
N GLY A 72 -17.25 18.79 6.30
CA GLY A 72 -18.12 17.73 6.79
C GLY A 72 -18.35 16.56 5.81
N LYS A 73 -17.84 16.65 4.57
CA LYS A 73 -17.93 15.56 3.59
C LYS A 73 -17.14 14.34 4.08
N ALA A 74 -17.79 13.18 4.09
CA ALA A 74 -17.16 11.90 4.44
C ALA A 74 -16.36 11.34 3.26
N VAL A 75 -15.14 10.90 3.53
CA VAL A 75 -14.19 10.42 2.52
C VAL A 75 -13.35 9.26 3.06
N VAL A 76 -12.74 8.52 2.13
CA VAL A 76 -11.68 7.55 2.41
C VAL A 76 -10.43 7.97 1.64
N VAL A 77 -9.31 8.06 2.34
CA VAL A 77 -8.01 8.38 1.76
C VAL A 77 -7.21 7.09 1.65
N TYR A 78 -6.67 6.80 0.47
CA TYR A 78 -5.64 5.78 0.28
C TYR A 78 -4.31 6.49 0.05
N ALA A 79 -3.37 6.31 0.97
CA ALA A 79 -2.08 7.00 0.92
C ALA A 79 -0.92 6.00 0.81
N HIS A 80 -0.03 6.26 -0.13
CA HIS A 80 1.17 5.48 -0.43
C HIS A 80 2.44 6.32 -0.19
N VAL A 81 2.41 7.10 0.89
CA VAL A 81 3.46 8.02 1.32
C VAL A 81 3.66 7.92 2.83
N PRO A 82 4.79 8.37 3.39
CA PRO A 82 5.00 8.39 4.84
C PRO A 82 3.85 9.09 5.59
N HIS A 83 3.36 8.42 6.62
CA HIS A 83 2.14 8.80 7.33
C HIS A 83 2.23 8.48 8.83
N TYR A 84 1.18 8.78 9.61
CA TYR A 84 1.19 8.64 11.06
C TYR A 84 1.64 7.24 11.52
N PHE A 85 1.12 6.17 10.92
CA PHE A 85 1.51 4.78 11.21
C PHE A 85 2.86 4.33 10.60
N SER A 86 3.60 5.20 9.90
CA SER A 86 4.96 4.86 9.47
C SER A 86 5.97 4.87 10.63
N ASN A 87 5.59 5.46 11.76
CA ASN A 87 6.34 5.37 13.00
C ASN A 87 5.81 4.21 13.86
N PRO A 88 6.65 3.22 14.22
CA PRO A 88 6.22 2.09 15.06
C PRO A 88 5.70 2.52 16.45
N GLU A 89 6.16 3.64 17.01
CA GLU A 89 5.63 4.15 18.28
C GLU A 89 4.18 4.60 18.16
N ASN A 90 3.84 5.24 17.04
CA ASN A 90 2.47 5.68 16.78
C ASN A 90 1.54 4.46 16.61
N VAL A 91 2.01 3.40 15.95
CA VAL A 91 1.27 2.13 15.85
C VAL A 91 1.06 1.54 17.24
N ALA A 92 2.11 1.41 18.06
CA ALA A 92 2.02 0.86 19.41
C ALA A 92 1.02 1.62 20.29
N ASN A 93 1.10 2.96 20.26
CA ASN A 93 0.21 3.83 21.01
C ASN A 93 -1.25 3.72 20.55
N THR A 94 -1.48 3.64 19.24
CA THR A 94 -2.82 3.45 18.67
C THR A 94 -3.42 2.08 19.03
N VAL A 95 -2.62 1.01 18.97
CA VAL A 95 -3.07 -0.33 19.41
C VAL A 95 -3.41 -0.33 20.90
N LYS A 96 -2.59 0.31 21.74
CA LYS A 96 -2.84 0.46 23.18
C LYS A 96 -4.11 1.27 23.48
N ALA A 97 -4.43 2.27 22.65
CA ALA A 97 -5.64 3.07 22.77
C ALA A 97 -6.93 2.33 22.36
N GLY A 98 -6.81 1.15 21.75
CA GLY A 98 -7.92 0.32 21.30
C GLY A 98 -8.24 0.49 19.82
N LEU A 99 -8.69 -0.60 19.21
CA LEU A 99 -9.04 -0.67 17.79
C LEU A 99 -10.55 -0.83 17.61
N THR A 100 -11.07 -0.28 16.51
CA THR A 100 -12.46 -0.46 16.05
C THR A 100 -12.44 -1.28 14.77
N ASN A 101 -12.89 -2.53 14.82
CA ASN A 101 -12.86 -3.47 13.67
C ASN A 101 -11.47 -3.55 13.02
N GLY A 102 -10.43 -3.60 13.85
CA GLY A 102 -9.04 -3.65 13.42
C GLY A 102 -8.42 -2.30 12.99
N ALA A 103 -9.23 -1.26 12.77
CA ALA A 103 -8.75 0.08 12.47
C ALA A 103 -8.46 0.87 13.75
N GLY A 104 -7.40 1.67 13.73
CA GLY A 104 -6.99 2.47 14.87
C GLY A 104 -7.42 3.93 14.76
N PRO A 105 -7.68 4.63 15.89
CA PRO A 105 -7.79 6.08 15.90
C PRO A 105 -6.62 6.72 15.16
N TYR A 106 -6.95 7.60 14.21
CA TYR A 106 -5.97 8.31 13.41
C TYR A 106 -5.93 9.78 13.80
N ASP A 107 -4.73 10.36 13.85
CA ASP A 107 -4.56 11.75 14.21
C ASP A 107 -5.25 12.67 13.20
N ALA A 108 -5.99 13.66 13.69
CA ALA A 108 -6.80 14.53 12.84
C ALA A 108 -5.94 15.54 12.06
N VAL A 109 -4.78 15.93 12.57
CA VAL A 109 -3.83 16.79 11.86
C VAL A 109 -3.20 16.00 10.71
N ASP A 110 -2.74 14.78 10.98
CA ASP A 110 -2.20 13.91 9.94
C ASP A 110 -3.23 13.51 8.89
N PHE A 111 -4.48 13.24 9.29
CA PHE A 111 -5.55 12.97 8.32
C PHE A 111 -5.76 14.15 7.37
N ARG A 112 -5.79 15.39 7.90
CA ARG A 112 -5.90 16.60 7.07
C ARG A 112 -4.69 16.78 6.17
N ARG A 113 -3.48 16.52 6.69
CA ARG A 113 -2.25 16.55 5.90
C ARG A 113 -2.33 15.60 4.71
N LEU A 114 -2.88 14.39 4.88
CA LEU A 114 -3.07 13.46 3.76
C LEU A 114 -4.08 13.99 2.73
N LEU A 115 -5.17 14.63 3.16
CA LEU A 115 -6.11 15.27 2.24
C LEU A 115 -5.44 16.37 1.40
N ASP A 116 -4.57 17.16 2.02
CA ASP A 116 -3.83 18.24 1.34
C ASP A 116 -2.77 17.71 0.36
N LEU A 117 -2.39 16.43 0.46
CA LEU A 117 -1.43 15.75 -0.41
C LEU A 117 -2.09 15.01 -1.60
N GLN A 118 -3.40 15.10 -1.76
CA GLN A 118 -4.09 14.42 -2.87
C GLN A 118 -3.49 14.82 -4.21
N ASP A 119 -3.08 13.82 -4.99
CA ASP A 119 -2.48 13.97 -6.32
C ASP A 119 -2.97 12.93 -7.34
N ASP A 120 -3.85 12.02 -6.92
CA ASP A 120 -4.37 10.88 -7.68
C ASP A 120 -3.27 9.98 -8.29
N LYS A 121 -2.10 9.95 -7.64
CA LYS A 121 -0.95 9.10 -7.99
C LYS A 121 -0.39 8.36 -6.78
N THR A 122 -0.14 9.10 -5.71
CA THR A 122 0.41 8.59 -4.45
C THR A 122 -0.57 8.74 -3.29
N VAL A 123 -1.49 9.71 -3.37
CA VAL A 123 -2.58 9.88 -2.42
C VAL A 123 -3.89 10.07 -3.18
N PHE A 124 -4.86 9.22 -2.89
CA PHE A 124 -6.17 9.16 -3.53
C PHE A 124 -7.26 9.46 -2.51
N VAL A 125 -8.27 10.21 -2.91
CA VAL A 125 -9.43 10.51 -2.07
C VAL A 125 -10.70 10.02 -2.76
N VAL A 126 -11.42 9.14 -2.07
CA VAL A 126 -12.66 8.53 -2.55
C VAL A 126 -13.82 9.04 -1.70
N ASP A 127 -14.94 9.32 -2.34
CA ASP A 127 -16.18 9.61 -1.62
C ASP A 127 -16.63 8.39 -0.82
N TYR A 128 -16.81 8.56 0.50
CA TYR A 128 -17.18 7.43 1.35
C TYR A 128 -18.57 6.88 0.99
N SER A 129 -19.48 7.71 0.47
CA SER A 129 -20.80 7.22 0.05
C SER A 129 -20.70 6.21 -1.09
N THR A 130 -19.81 6.45 -2.06
CA THR A 130 -19.55 5.53 -3.18
C THR A 130 -18.98 4.21 -2.69
N LEU A 131 -18.00 4.25 -1.78
CA LEU A 131 -17.40 3.04 -1.20
C LEU A 131 -18.41 2.28 -0.31
N LYS A 132 -19.24 2.98 0.45
CA LYS A 132 -20.24 2.35 1.33
C LYS A 132 -21.27 1.53 0.55
N THR A 133 -21.60 1.96 -0.67
CA THR A 133 -22.56 1.26 -1.54
C THR A 133 -21.93 0.18 -2.41
N SER A 134 -20.59 0.09 -2.46
CA SER A 134 -19.91 -0.98 -3.18
C SER A 134 -19.83 -2.27 -2.36
N VAL A 135 -19.54 -3.38 -3.03
CA VAL A 135 -19.44 -4.69 -2.40
C VAL A 135 -18.18 -4.77 -1.55
N SER A 136 -18.33 -4.99 -0.24
CA SER A 136 -17.24 -5.47 0.62
C SER A 136 -17.29 -6.98 0.72
N GLY A 137 -16.47 -7.68 -0.07
CA GLY A 137 -16.46 -9.12 -0.17
C GLY A 137 -15.79 -9.60 -1.45
N THR A 138 -16.06 -10.84 -1.83
CA THR A 138 -15.52 -11.43 -3.06
C THR A 138 -16.35 -11.03 -4.28
N ILE A 139 -15.67 -10.59 -5.34
CA ILE A 139 -16.25 -10.26 -6.64
C ILE A 139 -15.47 -10.90 -7.79
N GLU A 140 -16.04 -10.88 -8.98
CA GLU A 140 -15.35 -11.28 -10.21
C GLU A 140 -14.24 -10.26 -10.57
N VAL A 141 -13.08 -10.75 -11.00
CA VAL A 141 -11.92 -9.93 -11.43
C VAL A 141 -12.30 -8.99 -12.58
N SER A 142 -13.18 -9.43 -13.47
CA SER A 142 -13.72 -8.63 -14.57
C SER A 142 -14.48 -7.38 -14.11
N GLU A 143 -15.03 -7.38 -12.90
CA GLU A 143 -15.75 -6.26 -12.30
C GLU A 143 -14.87 -5.44 -11.36
N ALA A 144 -13.69 -5.95 -10.98
CA ALA A 144 -12.84 -5.33 -9.96
C ALA A 144 -12.35 -3.94 -10.32
N LEU A 145 -12.00 -3.67 -11.59
CA LEU A 145 -11.52 -2.35 -11.99
C LEU A 145 -12.57 -1.23 -11.81
N LYS A 146 -13.87 -1.58 -11.80
CA LYS A 146 -14.97 -0.65 -11.55
C LYS A 146 -15.17 -0.35 -10.07
N HIS A 147 -14.61 -1.19 -9.19
CA HIS A 147 -14.78 -1.03 -7.75
C HIS A 147 -13.99 0.20 -7.24
N PRO A 148 -14.61 1.10 -6.47
CA PRO A 148 -14.02 2.40 -6.10
C PRO A 148 -12.73 2.31 -5.28
N GLN A 149 -12.48 1.17 -4.63
CA GLN A 149 -11.24 0.90 -3.90
C GLN A 149 -10.06 0.49 -4.80
N VAL A 150 -10.28 -0.18 -5.93
CA VAL A 150 -9.21 -0.97 -6.58
C VAL A 150 -8.09 -0.09 -7.13
N ILE A 151 -8.42 0.96 -7.90
CA ILE A 151 -7.43 1.87 -8.45
C ILE A 151 -6.67 2.64 -7.34
N PRO A 152 -7.35 3.25 -6.34
CA PRO A 152 -6.70 3.89 -5.20
C PRO A 152 -5.85 2.95 -4.34
N PHE A 153 -6.27 1.70 -4.17
CA PHE A 153 -5.57 0.73 -3.33
C PHE A 153 -4.26 0.27 -3.99
N LEU A 154 -4.32 0.00 -5.30
CA LEU A 154 -3.19 -0.45 -6.09
C LEU A 154 -2.32 0.72 -6.58
N GLY A 155 -2.75 1.97 -6.39
CA GLY A 155 -1.96 3.16 -6.71
C GLY A 155 -1.87 3.47 -8.20
N GLY A 156 -2.98 3.35 -8.93
CA GLY A 156 -3.08 3.79 -10.32
C GLY A 156 -3.70 2.76 -11.26
N LYS A 157 -4.31 3.27 -12.34
CA LYS A 157 -5.12 2.45 -13.26
C LYS A 157 -4.30 1.39 -13.99
N GLU A 158 -3.18 1.77 -14.60
CA GLU A 158 -2.33 0.85 -15.38
C GLU A 158 -1.82 -0.31 -14.50
N ARG A 159 -1.41 -0.01 -13.26
CA ARG A 159 -0.98 -1.02 -12.29
C ARG A 159 -2.13 -1.92 -11.86
N ALA A 160 -3.32 -1.34 -11.65
CA ALA A 160 -4.49 -2.12 -11.32
C ALA A 160 -4.87 -3.11 -12.42
N GLU A 161 -4.85 -2.68 -13.69
CA GLU A 161 -5.11 -3.54 -14.84
C GLU A 161 -4.08 -4.69 -14.94
N ALA A 162 -2.79 -4.38 -14.85
CA ALA A 162 -1.73 -5.38 -14.89
C ALA A 162 -1.80 -6.37 -13.71
N TYR A 163 -2.10 -5.88 -12.51
CA TYR A 163 -2.27 -6.73 -11.33
C TYR A 163 -3.45 -7.67 -11.47
N LEU A 164 -4.62 -7.18 -11.91
CA LEU A 164 -5.81 -7.99 -12.07
C LEU A 164 -5.63 -9.07 -13.14
N GLU A 165 -4.94 -8.76 -14.24
CA GLU A 165 -4.56 -9.75 -15.26
C GLU A 165 -3.65 -10.83 -14.66
N LYS A 166 -2.64 -10.44 -13.87
CA LYS A 166 -1.74 -11.39 -13.21
C LYS A 166 -2.46 -12.22 -12.15
N HIS A 167 -3.31 -11.59 -11.34
CA HIS A 167 -4.15 -12.26 -10.32
C HIS A 167 -5.02 -13.34 -10.97
N ALA A 168 -5.66 -13.04 -12.09
CA ALA A 168 -6.48 -14.01 -12.83
C ALA A 168 -5.69 -15.28 -13.23
N LYS A 169 -4.40 -15.14 -13.54
CA LYS A 169 -3.52 -16.25 -13.92
C LYS A 169 -2.97 -17.03 -12.72
N VAL A 170 -2.71 -16.36 -11.60
CA VAL A 170 -2.02 -16.95 -10.43
C VAL A 170 -3.01 -17.49 -9.38
N VAL A 171 -4.12 -16.79 -9.19
CA VAL A 171 -5.07 -17.02 -8.10
C VAL A 171 -6.40 -17.53 -8.64
N GLY A 172 -6.96 -16.85 -9.64
CA GLY A 172 -8.24 -17.21 -10.25
C GLY A 172 -9.08 -15.99 -10.62
N ASP A 173 -10.30 -16.25 -11.09
CA ASP A 173 -11.23 -15.24 -11.62
C ASP A 173 -11.97 -14.43 -10.55
N LYS A 174 -11.74 -14.72 -9.26
CA LYS A 174 -12.32 -14.00 -8.13
C LYS A 174 -11.28 -13.28 -7.31
N ILE A 175 -11.67 -12.16 -6.71
CA ILE A 175 -10.83 -11.37 -5.82
C ILE A 175 -11.66 -10.83 -4.65
N GLY A 176 -11.12 -10.91 -3.44
CA GLY A 176 -11.71 -10.26 -2.28
C GLY A 176 -11.39 -8.77 -2.23
N ILE A 177 -12.37 -7.93 -1.89
CA ILE A 177 -12.18 -6.49 -1.67
C ILE A 177 -12.89 -6.13 -0.36
N PHE A 178 -12.13 -5.72 0.65
CA PHE A 178 -12.66 -5.46 1.99
C PHE A 178 -12.31 -4.04 2.47
N HIS A 179 -13.33 -3.28 2.89
CA HIS A 179 -13.20 -1.91 3.39
C HIS A 179 -13.88 -1.67 4.74
N THR A 180 -13.34 -0.71 5.50
CA THR A 180 -13.83 -0.34 6.84
C THR A 180 -14.88 0.77 6.77
N ASP A 181 -15.69 0.85 7.82
CA ASP A 181 -16.67 1.90 8.00
C ASP A 181 -16.11 3.26 8.47
N LEU A 182 -16.94 4.28 8.34
CA LEU A 182 -16.72 5.62 8.88
C LEU A 182 -17.09 5.68 10.37
N ALA A 183 -16.22 6.29 11.18
CA ALA A 183 -16.50 6.58 12.59
C ALA A 183 -16.60 8.07 12.88
N LYS A 184 -16.86 8.42 14.15
CA LYS A 184 -16.90 9.82 14.63
C LYS A 184 -15.55 10.52 14.51
N LYS A 185 -14.46 9.80 14.74
CA LYS A 185 -13.08 10.24 14.56
C LYS A 185 -12.47 9.53 13.35
N PRO A 186 -11.43 10.10 12.72
CA PRO A 186 -10.71 9.42 11.67
C PRO A 186 -10.18 8.05 12.14
N LEU A 187 -10.36 7.02 11.32
CA LEU A 187 -9.84 5.68 11.57
C LEU A 187 -8.92 5.28 10.43
N GLY A 188 -7.76 4.74 10.78
CA GLY A 188 -6.78 4.27 9.81
C GLY A 188 -6.49 2.79 9.94
N SER A 189 -6.20 2.16 8.80
CA SER A 189 -5.75 0.77 8.68
C SER A 189 -4.60 0.68 7.69
N MET A 190 -3.58 -0.11 8.00
CA MET A 190 -2.56 -0.44 6.99
C MET A 190 -3.16 -1.33 5.90
N LEU A 191 -2.73 -1.12 4.66
CA LEU A 191 -3.19 -1.90 3.52
C LEU A 191 -2.51 -3.27 3.50
N PHE A 192 -3.26 -4.28 3.10
CA PHE A 192 -2.84 -5.66 3.05
C PHE A 192 -3.31 -6.33 1.75
N VAL A 193 -2.41 -7.09 1.14
CA VAL A 193 -2.67 -7.89 -0.05
C VAL A 193 -2.44 -9.37 0.28
N ASN A 194 -3.48 -10.20 0.17
CA ASN A 194 -3.42 -11.59 0.66
C ASN A 194 -2.63 -12.53 -0.26
N ASP A 195 -2.35 -13.74 0.23
CA ASP A 195 -1.76 -14.81 -0.58
C ASP A 195 -2.73 -15.39 -1.64
N ARG A 196 -2.18 -16.24 -2.50
CA ARG A 196 -2.90 -16.96 -3.55
C ARG A 196 -3.82 -18.09 -3.07
N TYR A 197 -3.69 -18.57 -1.83
CA TYR A 197 -4.43 -19.73 -1.34
C TYR A 197 -5.81 -19.36 -0.79
N ASP A 198 -5.96 -18.13 -0.30
CA ASP A 198 -7.21 -17.62 0.25
C ASP A 198 -7.89 -16.61 -0.70
N SER A 199 -8.05 -17.04 -1.96
CA SER A 199 -8.65 -16.31 -3.09
C SER A 199 -8.02 -14.97 -3.47
N GLY A 200 -6.95 -14.54 -2.79
CA GLY A 200 -6.33 -13.23 -2.93
C GLY A 200 -7.31 -12.09 -2.63
N PHE A 201 -6.96 -11.19 -1.70
CA PHE A 201 -7.81 -10.04 -1.44
C PHE A 201 -7.03 -8.76 -1.22
N LEU A 202 -7.71 -7.65 -1.49
CA LEU A 202 -7.27 -6.28 -1.25
C LEU A 202 -8.06 -5.72 -0.09
N GLY A 203 -7.39 -5.33 0.98
CA GLY A 203 -8.09 -4.67 2.07
C GLY A 203 -7.21 -4.42 3.28
N HIS A 204 -7.80 -4.68 4.43
CA HIS A 204 -7.20 -4.71 5.74
C HIS A 204 -7.71 -6.00 6.39
N LEU A 205 -6.88 -6.73 7.14
CA LEU A 205 -7.34 -7.85 7.95
C LEU A 205 -8.32 -7.34 9.03
N VAL A 206 -9.61 -7.51 8.78
CA VAL A 206 -10.69 -7.09 9.69
C VAL A 206 -10.63 -7.86 11.02
N GLU A 207 -10.25 -9.14 10.98
CA GLU A 207 -10.12 -9.98 12.18
C GLU A 207 -8.83 -9.74 12.96
N ILE A 208 -7.83 -9.10 12.34
CA ILE A 208 -6.47 -9.09 12.87
C ILE A 208 -5.93 -7.67 13.17
N GLY A 209 -6.43 -6.63 12.48
CA GLY A 209 -6.20 -5.19 12.73
C GLY A 209 -4.74 -4.70 12.90
N LEU A 210 -4.50 -3.41 13.13
CA LEU A 210 -3.13 -2.88 13.38
C LEU A 210 -2.26 -3.66 14.42
N LYS A 211 -2.85 -4.58 15.19
CA LYS A 211 -2.25 -5.41 16.24
C LYS A 211 -1.41 -6.60 15.76
N ASN A 212 -1.82 -7.40 14.77
CA ASN A 212 -1.23 -8.73 14.49
C ASN A 212 -1.17 -8.98 12.97
N TYR A 213 -0.02 -9.12 12.29
CA TYR A 213 -0.06 -9.16 10.81
C TYR A 213 1.01 -9.99 10.09
N GLY A 214 0.73 -10.24 8.80
CA GLY A 214 1.63 -10.84 7.82
C GLY A 214 2.86 -9.99 7.50
N PRO A 215 3.90 -10.59 6.90
CA PRO A 215 5.20 -9.97 6.72
C PRO A 215 5.16 -8.68 5.90
N PHE A 216 6.03 -7.73 6.25
CA PHE A 216 6.37 -6.61 5.39
C PHE A 216 7.47 -7.01 4.42
N VAL A 217 7.42 -6.49 3.19
CA VAL A 217 8.56 -6.52 2.28
C VAL A 217 9.42 -5.30 2.56
N GLY A 218 10.69 -5.52 2.90
CA GLY A 218 11.68 -4.47 3.07
C GLY A 218 12.73 -4.47 1.97
N VAL A 219 13.20 -3.29 1.57
CA VAL A 219 14.38 -3.12 0.69
C VAL A 219 15.44 -2.25 1.37
N PRO A 220 16.74 -2.43 1.06
CA PRO A 220 17.79 -1.57 1.61
C PRO A 220 17.52 -0.08 1.31
N VAL A 221 17.78 0.80 2.28
CA VAL A 221 17.59 2.25 2.07
C VAL A 221 18.50 2.79 0.95
N SER A 222 19.73 2.27 0.85
CA SER A 222 20.71 2.69 -0.17
C SER A 222 20.28 2.40 -1.62
N THR A 223 19.45 1.38 -1.86
CA THR A 223 18.93 1.05 -3.19
C THR A 223 17.67 1.85 -3.53
N ALA A 224 16.88 2.24 -2.53
CA ALA A 224 15.70 3.08 -2.71
C ALA A 224 16.05 4.49 -3.23
N ASP A 225 17.16 5.06 -2.76
CA ASP A 225 17.64 6.37 -3.20
C ASP A 225 18.32 6.32 -4.58
N ALA A 226 18.87 5.16 -4.96
CA ALA A 226 19.47 4.95 -6.28
C ALA A 226 18.43 4.95 -7.41
N VAL A 227 17.23 4.38 -7.18
CA VAL A 227 16.12 4.39 -8.15
C VAL A 227 15.56 5.80 -8.39
N LYS A 228 15.55 6.67 -7.36
CA LYS A 228 15.19 8.09 -7.53
C LYS A 228 16.18 8.87 -8.39
N LYS A 229 17.47 8.51 -8.38
CA LYS A 229 18.50 9.18 -9.17
C LYS A 229 18.53 8.75 -10.64
N THR A 230 18.13 7.52 -10.97
CA THR A 230 18.13 7.04 -12.37
C THR A 230 16.88 7.44 -13.17
N GLY A 231 15.82 7.92 -12.51
CA GLY A 231 14.67 8.57 -13.15
C GLY A 231 14.87 10.07 -13.46
N SER A 232 16.04 10.63 -13.13
CA SER A 232 16.39 12.04 -13.28
C SER A 232 17.88 12.17 -13.65
N LEU A 233 18.27 11.57 -14.77
CA LEU A 233 19.43 12.06 -15.51
C LEU A 233 18.90 12.92 -16.65
N ASP A 234 18.67 14.19 -16.34
CA ASP A 234 18.53 15.24 -17.35
C ASP A 234 19.68 15.13 -18.34
N SER A 235 19.33 15.21 -19.61
CA SER A 235 20.19 15.21 -20.81
C SER A 235 21.07 16.47 -20.92
N ALA A 236 21.58 16.97 -19.80
CA ALA A 236 22.27 18.26 -19.73
C ALA A 236 23.60 18.19 -18.97
N GLN A 237 24.45 17.19 -19.24
CA GLN A 237 25.88 17.28 -18.94
C GLN A 237 26.75 16.58 -20.00
N PHE A 238 26.63 17.00 -21.27
CA PHE A 238 27.68 16.75 -22.26
C PHE A 238 27.76 17.89 -23.28
N LEU A 239 27.78 19.15 -22.82
CA LEU A 239 28.35 20.26 -23.59
C LEU A 239 28.91 21.30 -22.62
N GLY A 240 30.23 21.30 -22.41
CA GLY A 240 30.88 22.32 -21.60
C GLY A 240 32.36 22.08 -21.30
N GLY A 241 33.23 22.35 -22.28
CA GLY A 241 34.58 22.89 -22.04
C GLY A 241 35.77 21.94 -22.24
N SER A 242 36.48 22.06 -23.37
CA SER A 242 37.78 22.76 -23.54
C SER A 242 38.94 21.75 -23.55
N LYS A 243 39.84 21.65 -24.53
CA LYS A 243 40.33 22.53 -25.60
C LYS A 243 40.56 21.72 -26.88
#